data_AF-A0A1D3TYZ8-F1
#
_entry.id   AF-A0A1D3TYZ8-F1
#
_cell.length_a   1.000
_cell.length_b   1.000
_cell.length_c   1.000
_cell.angle_alpha   90.00
_cell.angle_beta   90.00
_cell.angle_gamma   90.00
#
_symmetry.space_group_name_H-M   'P 1'
#
loop_
_entity.id
_entity.type
_entity.pdbx_description
1 polymer ?
#
loop_
_entity_poly.entity_id
_entity_poly.type
_entity_poly.pdbx_seq_one_letter_code
_entity_poly.pdbx_strand_id
1 'polypeptide(L)' 'MTIDYIVNVVDALVKKAGSRDPFVICEVLDYKLHYIDLHQRLKAYYFYQSRINNIVIDENIMEL' A
#
# COMPACT_ATOMS: atom_id res chain seq x y z
N MET A 1 17.34 9.74 -5.65
CA MET A 1 16.88 8.62 -4.80
C MET A 1 17.59 7.38 -5.28
N THR A 2 18.37 6.70 -4.44
CA THR A 2 19.15 5.51 -4.83
C THR A 2 18.33 4.25 -4.55
N ILE A 3 18.52 3.19 -5.34
CA ILE A 3 17.85 1.90 -5.15
C ILE A 3 18.08 1.36 -3.73
N ASP A 4 19.31 1.52 -3.22
CA ASP A 4 19.70 1.10 -1.87
C ASP A 4 18.85 1.76 -0.78
N TYR A 5 18.45 3.02 -0.97
CA TYR A 5 17.58 3.68 0.00
C TYR A 5 16.21 3.01 0.05
N ILE A 6 15.61 2.71 -1.10
CA ILE A 6 14.29 2.06 -1.18
C ILE A 6 14.37 0.67 -0.54
N VAL A 7 15.41 -0.11 -0.85
CA VAL A 7 15.60 -1.46 -0.29
C VAL A 7 15.72 -1.39 1.23
N ASN A 8 16.54 -0.47 1.76
CA ASN A 8 16.72 -0.31 3.21
C ASN A 8 15.43 0.10 3.93
N VAL A 9 14.63 0.99 3.34
CA VAL A 9 13.33 1.38 3.90
C VAL A 9 12.38 0.19 3.92
N VAL A 10 12.28 -0.56 2.81
CA VAL A 10 11.43 -1.75 2.73
C VAL A 10 11.85 -2.79 3.77
N ASP A 11 13.14 -3.06 3.91
CA ASP A 11 13.64 -4.03 4.89
C ASP A 11 13.34 -3.60 6.33
N ALA A 12 13.41 -2.30 6.64
CA ALA A 12 13.01 -1.78 7.94
C ALA A 12 11.51 -1.98 8.21
N LEU A 13 10.66 -1.79 7.20
CA LEU A 13 9.22 -2.02 7.30
C LEU A 13 8.90 -3.51 7.51
N VAL A 14 9.55 -4.39 6.74
CA VAL A 14 9.38 -5.85 6.87
C VAL A 14 9.81 -6.32 8.26
N LYS A 15 10.93 -5.84 8.78
CA LYS A 15 11.39 -6.17 10.14
C LYS A 15 10.42 -5.68 11.21
N LYS A 16 9.84 -4.49 11.05
CA LYS A 16 8.86 -3.93 11.98
C LYS A 16 7.54 -4.72 11.97
N ALA A 17 7.07 -5.13 10.80
CA ALA A 17 5.83 -5.87 10.64
C ALA A 17 5.97 -7.38 10.89
N GLY A 18 7.19 -7.92 10.85
CA GLY A 18 7.44 -9.36 10.90
C GLY A 18 6.95 -10.12 9.65
N SER A 19 6.53 -9.41 8.61
CA SER A 19 5.98 -9.95 7.37
C SER A 19 6.37 -9.08 6.18
N ARG A 20 6.49 -9.72 5.00
CA ARG A 20 6.67 -9.04 3.71
C ARG A 20 5.34 -8.82 2.99
N ASP A 21 4.24 -9.28 3.56
CA ASP A 21 2.90 -9.02 3.07
C ASP A 21 2.56 -7.52 3.27
N PRO A 22 2.27 -6.78 2.18
CA PRO A 22 1.93 -5.36 2.27
C PRO A 22 0.67 -5.09 3.10
N PHE A 23 -0.28 -6.02 3.17
CA PHE A 23 -1.50 -5.88 3.97
C PHE A 23 -1.20 -5.93 5.47
N VAL A 24 -0.34 -6.86 5.88
CA VAL A 24 0.16 -6.96 7.26
C VAL A 24 0.98 -5.72 7.63
N ILE A 25 1.81 -5.23 6.71
CA ILE A 25 2.57 -3.99 6.92
C ILE A 25 1.62 -2.80 7.14
N CYS A 26 0.55 -2.69 6.36
CA CYS A 26 -0.46 -1.63 6.53
C CYS A 26 -1.13 -1.72 7.90
N GLU A 27 -1.55 -2.92 8.33
CA GLU A 27 -2.17 -3.14 9.63
C GLU A 27 -1.26 -2.72 10.79
N VAL A 28 0.00 -3.15 10.80
CA VAL A 28 0.98 -2.81 11.86
C VAL A 28 1.29 -1.31 11.91
N LEU A 29 1.17 -0.62 10.77
CA LEU A 29 1.40 0.82 10.67
C LEU A 29 0.12 1.66 10.89
N ASP A 30 -0.99 1.03 11.26
CA ASP A 30 -2.30 1.67 11.42
C ASP A 30 -2.76 2.40 10.13
N TYR A 31 -2.54 1.75 8.97
CA TYR A 31 -3.12 2.15 7.70
C TYR A 31 -4.42 1.38 7.45
N LYS A 32 -5.48 2.11 7.14
CA LYS A 32 -6.79 1.59 6.77
C LYS A 32 -6.85 1.44 5.27
N LEU A 33 -7.14 0.22 4.83
CA LEU A 33 -7.34 -0.11 3.44
C LEU A 33 -8.83 -0.07 3.12
N HIS A 34 -9.18 0.65 2.08
CA HIS A 34 -10.55 0.72 1.57
C HIS A 34 -10.58 0.22 0.14
N TYR A 35 -11.51 -0.65 -0.18
CA TYR A 35 -11.77 -1.12 -1.54
C TYR A 35 -13.06 -0.46 -1.99
N ILE A 36 -12.98 0.32 -3.08
CA ILE A 36 -14.11 1.10 -3.60
C ILE A 36 -14.06 1.02 -5.12
N ASP A 37 -15.21 0.87 -5.77
CA ASP A 37 -15.34 1.09 -7.22
C ASP A 37 -15.01 2.56 -7.55
N LEU A 38 -13.79 2.80 -8.06
CA LEU A 38 -13.37 4.13 -8.47
C LEU A 38 -13.85 4.47 -9.90
N HIS A 39 -14.57 3.57 -10.56
CA HIS A 39 -15.03 3.65 -11.95
C HIS A 39 -13.92 3.97 -12.96
N GLN A 40 -12.64 3.78 -12.60
CA GLN A 40 -11.48 4.08 -13.44
C GLN A 40 -10.89 2.80 -14.03
N ARG A 41 -10.94 2.67 -15.37
CA ARG A 41 -10.51 1.47 -16.11
C ARG A 41 -8.98 1.28 -16.22
N LEU A 42 -8.20 1.78 -15.27
CA LEU A 42 -6.74 1.75 -15.36
C LEU A 42 -6.13 0.77 -14.34
N LYS A 43 -5.01 0.15 -14.73
CA LYS A 43 -4.43 -1.05 -14.11
C LYS A 43 -4.02 -0.95 -12.63
N ALA A 44 -3.92 0.25 -12.07
CA ALA A 44 -3.64 0.43 -10.65
C ALA A 44 -3.93 1.87 -10.24
N TYR A 45 -5.00 2.09 -9.47
CA TYR A 45 -5.27 3.38 -8.83
C TYR A 45 -5.37 3.14 -7.34
N TYR A 46 -4.35 3.59 -6.61
CA TYR A 46 -4.43 3.78 -5.17
C TYR A 46 -4.47 5.28 -4.86
N PHE A 47 -5.31 5.68 -3.92
CA PHE A 47 -5.39 7.04 -3.40
C PHE A 47 -4.98 7.05 -1.93
N TYR A 48 -3.99 7.87 -1.60
CA TYR A 48 -3.50 8.06 -0.24
C TYR A 48 -3.91 9.43 0.30
N GLN A 49 -4.52 9.46 1.49
CA GLN A 49 -4.87 10.70 2.17
C GLN A 49 -3.75 11.13 3.12
N SER A 50 -2.95 12.17 2.81
CA SER A 50 -1.74 12.48 3.63
C SER A 50 -1.96 12.85 5.10
N ARG A 51 -3.21 13.02 5.56
CA ARG A 51 -3.57 13.38 6.95
C ARG A 51 -4.27 12.27 7.72
N ILE A 52 -4.68 11.21 7.02
CA ILE A 52 -5.42 10.08 7.57
C ILE A 52 -4.78 8.88 6.91
N ASN A 53 -4.30 7.89 7.65
CA ASN A 53 -3.60 6.74 7.09
C ASN A 53 -4.54 5.82 6.27
N ASN A 54 -5.24 6.36 5.29
CA ASN A 54 -6.20 5.69 4.44
C ASN A 54 -5.55 5.50 3.08
N ILE A 55 -5.58 4.26 2.62
CA ILE A 55 -5.23 3.87 1.27
C ILE A 55 -6.50 3.32 0.64
N VAL A 56 -7.01 3.99 -0.39
CA VAL A 56 -8.14 3.52 -1.18
C VAL A 56 -7.60 2.80 -2.40
N ILE A 57 -8.03 1.55 -2.62
CA ILE A 57 -7.66 0.69 -3.73
C ILE A 57 -8.91 0.51 -4.59
N ASP A 58 -8.76 0.65 -5.91
CA ASP A 58 -9.84 0.32 -6.84
C ASP A 58 -10.15 -1.19 -6.79
N GLU A 59 -11.41 -1.56 -6.55
CA GLU A 59 -11.83 -2.97 -6.59
C GLU A 59 -11.92 -3.54 -8.01
N ASN A 60 -11.87 -2.69 -9.05
CA ASN A 60 -11.88 -3.11 -10.45
C ASN A 60 -10.49 -3.42 -11.02
N ILE A 61 -9.47 -3.60 -10.17
CA ILE A 61 -8.14 -4.01 -10.63
C ILE A 61 -8.29 -5.37 -11.34
N MET A 62 -8.00 -5.40 -12.64
CA MET A 62 -7.85 -6.66 -13.37
C MET A 62 -6.59 -7.35 -12.86
N GLU A 63 -6.73 -8.49 -12.17
CA GLU A 63 -5.62 -9.42 -11.96
C GLU A 63 -5.07 -9.81 -13.34
N LEU A 64 -3.79 -9.48 -13.58
CA LEU A 64 -3.06 -9.85 -14.80
C LEU A 64 -2.51 -11.26 -14.70
#